data_AF-A0A0U5EDA7-F1
#
_entry.id   AF-A0A0U5EDA7-F1
#
_cell.length_a   1.000
_cell.length_b   1.000
_cell.length_c   1.000
_cell.angle_alpha   90.00
_cell.angle_beta   90.00
_cell.angle_gamma   90.00
#
_symmetry.space_group_name_H-M   'P 1'
#
loop_
_entity.id
_entity.type
_entity.pdbx_description
1 polymer ?
#
loop_
_entity_poly.entity_id
_entity_poly.type
_entity_poly.pdbx_seq_one_letter_code
_entity_poly.pdbx_strand_id
1 'polypeptide(L)'
;MKKQLLALCLFPVLSYGLLPASIAATTTLNPLNVATAPAIPAASLQRLSWLPISLPASQEIVLNTSSLSLNQGDISGPVAAIELPADQGSLEVNLSSLMKNREVYAPNVLVLDNHMQPAAFFPSSYFSYQKPGLSSGNRLEGTMKLTPVPGQQKIYLLIYTTTRDLAQTSTMINPAKLYAEGANNAIPDVPDITVRHTSTGTLNLKVKSEQNSGNIMIGRLFGNNDPKPVSVGQQPAAQPMTPAPAPAPAAKAEPMLNDTESYFNNGIRQAVKAGDIDKALKLMNEAERLGSSSARATFVSSVKGKG
;
A
#
# COMPACT_ATOMS: atom_id res chain seq x y z
N MET A 1 1.82 34.42 -93.67
CA MET A 1 1.59 32.96 -93.67
C MET A 1 2.35 32.33 -92.49
N LYS A 2 1.62 31.80 -91.50
CA LYS A 2 1.89 30.59 -90.69
C LYS A 2 1.05 30.67 -89.41
N LYS A 3 0.00 29.84 -89.36
CA LYS A 3 -0.73 29.51 -88.13
C LYS A 3 0.14 28.56 -87.31
N GLN A 4 0.01 28.55 -85.98
CA GLN A 4 -0.34 27.35 -85.18
C GLN A 4 -0.51 27.73 -83.70
N LEU A 5 -1.42 26.98 -83.07
CA LEU A 5 -2.05 27.18 -81.77
C LEU A 5 -1.07 27.17 -80.59
N LEU A 6 -1.36 27.95 -79.55
CA LEU A 6 -0.81 27.73 -78.21
C LEU A 6 -1.93 27.55 -77.19
N ALA A 7 -1.76 26.51 -76.38
CA ALA A 7 -2.73 25.90 -75.50
C ALA A 7 -3.04 26.74 -74.26
N LEU A 8 -4.30 26.63 -73.82
CA LEU A 8 -4.85 27.21 -72.60
C LEU A 8 -4.43 26.35 -71.40
N CYS A 9 -3.40 26.78 -70.66
CA CYS A 9 -3.04 26.17 -69.37
C CYS A 9 -3.74 26.92 -68.23
N LEU A 10 -4.72 26.25 -67.64
CA LEU A 10 -5.45 26.64 -66.44
C LEU A 10 -4.54 26.43 -65.22
N PHE A 11 -4.14 27.49 -64.51
CA PHE A 11 -3.45 27.39 -63.22
C PHE A 11 -4.49 27.56 -62.09
N PRO A 12 -4.83 26.52 -61.30
CA PRO A 12 -5.50 26.73 -60.03
C PRO A 12 -4.46 27.13 -58.97
N VAL A 13 -4.67 28.31 -58.40
CA VAL A 13 -3.95 28.86 -57.25
C VAL A 13 -4.18 27.94 -56.04
N LEU A 14 -3.14 27.26 -55.59
CA LEU A 14 -3.17 26.49 -54.35
C LEU A 14 -2.96 27.46 -53.18
N SER A 15 -4.05 27.98 -52.62
CA SER A 15 -4.04 28.75 -51.38
C SER A 15 -3.62 27.86 -50.21
N TYR A 16 -2.56 28.31 -49.53
CA TYR A 16 -2.01 27.73 -48.30
C TYR A 16 -3.11 27.38 -47.29
N GLY A 17 -3.15 26.12 -46.90
CA GLY A 17 -3.99 25.64 -45.80
C GLY A 17 -3.55 26.25 -44.47
N LEU A 18 -4.46 26.94 -43.80
CA LEU A 18 -4.37 27.21 -42.37
C LEU A 18 -4.36 25.86 -41.63
N LEU A 19 -3.25 25.57 -40.95
CA LEU A 19 -3.22 24.58 -39.88
C LEU A 19 -4.09 25.09 -38.71
N PRO A 20 -5.04 24.32 -38.18
CA PRO A 20 -5.60 24.62 -36.88
C PRO A 20 -4.51 24.38 -35.83
N ALA A 21 -4.17 25.43 -35.08
CA ALA A 21 -3.36 25.32 -33.89
C ALA A 21 -4.09 24.44 -32.87
N SER A 22 -3.63 23.21 -32.70
CA SER A 22 -4.06 22.33 -31.63
C SER A 22 -3.67 22.96 -30.30
N ILE A 23 -4.66 23.55 -29.63
CA ILE A 23 -4.54 24.02 -28.26
C ILE A 23 -4.21 22.80 -27.42
N ALA A 24 -3.04 22.79 -26.78
CA ALA A 24 -2.70 21.81 -25.77
C ALA A 24 -3.69 22.00 -24.61
N ALA A 25 -4.74 21.20 -24.58
CA ALA A 25 -5.62 21.14 -23.43
C ALA A 25 -4.79 20.66 -22.25
N THR A 26 -4.63 21.50 -21.23
CA THR A 26 -4.22 21.08 -19.90
C THR A 26 -5.32 20.16 -19.38
N THR A 27 -5.21 18.87 -19.72
CA THR A 27 -6.08 17.82 -19.19
C THR A 27 -5.87 17.78 -17.68
N THR A 28 -6.84 18.30 -16.95
CA THR A 28 -7.04 17.95 -15.55
C THR A 28 -7.07 16.43 -15.45
N LEU A 29 -6.02 15.85 -14.86
CA LEU A 29 -5.88 14.40 -14.66
C LEU A 29 -6.99 13.96 -13.70
N ASN A 30 -8.14 13.57 -14.25
CA ASN A 30 -9.25 13.02 -13.48
C ASN A 30 -9.15 11.49 -13.59
N PRO A 31 -8.64 10.77 -12.57
CA PRO A 31 -8.34 9.34 -12.68
C PRO A 31 -9.57 8.44 -12.85
N LEU A 32 -10.77 9.01 -12.67
CA LEU A 32 -12.05 8.37 -12.99
C LEU A 32 -12.38 8.40 -14.48
N ASN A 33 -11.65 9.18 -15.29
CA ASN A 33 -11.83 9.21 -16.74
C ASN A 33 -11.11 8.02 -17.38
N VAL A 34 -11.77 6.88 -17.42
CA VAL A 34 -11.27 5.66 -18.07
C VAL A 34 -11.24 5.77 -19.61
N ALA A 35 -11.74 6.85 -20.21
CA ALA A 35 -11.75 7.00 -21.68
C ALA A 35 -10.34 7.09 -22.29
N THR A 36 -9.33 7.48 -21.50
CA THR A 36 -7.92 7.48 -21.93
C THR A 36 -7.21 6.16 -21.67
N ALA A 37 -7.88 5.20 -21.02
CA ALA A 37 -7.31 3.88 -20.77
C ALA A 37 -7.31 3.04 -22.07
N PRO A 38 -6.28 2.20 -22.30
CA PRO A 38 -6.30 1.21 -23.35
C PRO A 38 -7.49 0.26 -23.18
N ALA A 39 -8.21 -0.01 -24.26
CA ALA A 39 -9.26 -1.04 -24.27
C ALA A 39 -8.60 -2.42 -24.28
N ILE A 40 -8.61 -3.10 -23.14
CA ILE A 40 -8.09 -4.46 -23.00
C ILE A 40 -9.27 -5.45 -23.04
N PRO A 41 -9.29 -6.41 -23.98
CA PRO A 41 -10.36 -7.40 -24.04
C PRO A 41 -10.48 -8.22 -22.75
N ALA A 42 -11.70 -8.45 -22.28
CA ALA A 42 -11.98 -9.23 -21.06
C ALA A 42 -11.35 -10.64 -21.11
N ALA A 43 -11.34 -11.29 -22.28
CA ALA A 43 -10.72 -12.60 -22.47
C ALA A 43 -9.20 -12.60 -22.23
N SER A 44 -8.52 -11.47 -22.47
CA SER A 44 -7.08 -11.33 -22.19
C SER A 44 -6.84 -11.13 -20.69
N LEU A 45 -7.69 -10.34 -20.02
CA LEU A 45 -7.63 -10.12 -18.57
C LEU A 45 -7.87 -11.42 -17.77
N GLN A 46 -8.79 -12.27 -18.23
CA GLN A 46 -9.09 -13.55 -17.60
C GLN A 46 -7.96 -14.59 -17.69
N ARG A 47 -7.04 -14.43 -18.64
CA ARG A 47 -5.88 -15.33 -18.80
C ARG A 47 -4.69 -14.94 -17.92
N LEU A 48 -4.72 -13.75 -17.33
CA LEU A 48 -3.66 -13.29 -16.45
C LEU A 48 -3.73 -14.05 -15.12
N SER A 49 -2.55 -14.42 -14.59
CA SER A 49 -2.43 -14.96 -13.25
C SER A 49 -2.41 -13.82 -12.24
N TRP A 50 -3.56 -13.50 -11.67
CA TRP A 50 -3.71 -12.43 -10.68
C TRP A 50 -3.08 -12.83 -9.34
N LEU A 51 -2.20 -11.99 -8.81
CA LEU A 51 -1.58 -12.18 -7.49
C LEU A 51 -2.52 -11.66 -6.40
N PRO A 52 -3.13 -12.52 -5.56
CA PRO A 52 -3.95 -12.07 -4.45
C PRO A 52 -3.09 -11.47 -3.33
N ILE A 53 -3.50 -10.31 -2.81
CA ILE A 53 -2.83 -9.63 -1.70
C ILE A 53 -3.81 -9.46 -0.54
N SER A 54 -3.41 -9.87 0.67
CA SER A 54 -4.18 -9.64 1.91
C SER A 54 -3.80 -8.30 2.56
N LEU A 55 -4.78 -7.55 3.06
CA LEU A 55 -4.57 -6.23 3.65
C LEU A 55 -4.31 -6.28 5.16
N PRO A 56 -3.52 -5.33 5.72
CA PRO A 56 -2.66 -4.38 5.02
C PRO A 56 -1.43 -5.08 4.41
N ALA A 57 -0.95 -4.58 3.28
CA ALA A 57 0.14 -5.19 2.53
C ALA A 57 1.27 -4.22 2.22
N SER A 58 2.48 -4.75 2.16
CA SER A 58 3.65 -4.13 1.54
C SER A 58 4.35 -5.18 0.69
N GLN A 59 4.14 -5.13 -0.62
CA GLN A 59 4.63 -6.13 -1.57
C GLN A 59 5.69 -5.52 -2.49
N GLU A 60 6.85 -6.15 -2.58
CA GLU A 60 7.83 -5.87 -3.62
C GLU A 60 7.51 -6.73 -4.86
N ILE A 61 7.54 -6.10 -6.03
CA ILE A 61 7.20 -6.72 -7.31
C ILE A 61 8.33 -6.43 -8.29
N VAL A 62 9.04 -7.48 -8.71
CA VAL A 62 10.11 -7.38 -9.69
C VAL A 62 9.54 -7.68 -11.07
N LEU A 63 9.58 -6.69 -11.96
CA LEU A 63 9.19 -6.81 -13.36
C LEU A 63 10.42 -7.06 -14.21
N ASN A 64 10.53 -8.28 -14.75
CA ASN A 64 11.62 -8.71 -15.60
C ASN A 64 11.09 -9.59 -16.76
N THR A 65 11.98 -10.16 -17.56
CA THR A 65 11.60 -10.96 -18.74
C THR A 65 10.86 -12.28 -18.43
N SER A 66 10.90 -12.74 -17.18
CA SER A 66 10.15 -13.92 -16.72
C SER A 66 8.78 -13.57 -16.11
N SER A 67 8.50 -12.29 -15.91
CA SER A 67 7.19 -11.83 -15.44
C SER A 67 6.13 -11.99 -16.54
N LEU A 68 4.86 -11.87 -16.15
CA LEU A 68 3.73 -11.90 -17.08
C LEU A 68 3.88 -10.81 -18.14
N SER A 69 3.49 -11.10 -19.38
CA SER A 69 3.42 -10.12 -20.45
C SER A 69 2.00 -10.04 -20.98
N LEU A 70 1.61 -8.87 -21.47
CA LEU A 70 0.31 -8.62 -22.05
C LEU A 70 0.47 -7.90 -23.39
N ASN A 71 0.30 -8.64 -24.49
CA ASN A 71 0.42 -8.11 -25.84
C ASN A 71 -0.92 -7.51 -26.28
N GLN A 72 -1.31 -6.36 -25.75
CA GLN A 72 -2.57 -5.67 -26.06
C GLN A 72 -2.32 -4.17 -26.28
N GLY A 73 -2.75 -3.65 -27.42
CA GLY A 73 -2.57 -2.23 -27.77
C GLY A 73 -1.11 -1.78 -27.71
N ASP A 74 -0.87 -0.65 -27.04
CA ASP A 74 0.47 -0.05 -26.88
C ASP A 74 1.23 -0.57 -25.64
N ILE A 75 0.70 -1.57 -24.93
CA ILE A 75 1.34 -2.15 -23.75
C ILE A 75 2.65 -2.83 -24.16
N SER A 76 3.72 -2.53 -23.44
CA SER A 76 5.06 -3.02 -23.76
C SER A 76 5.77 -3.56 -22.52
N GLY A 77 6.32 -4.77 -22.64
CA GLY A 77 7.10 -5.41 -21.60
C GLY A 77 6.28 -6.15 -20.54
N PRO A 78 6.90 -6.52 -19.42
CA PRO A 78 6.24 -7.20 -18.32
C PRO A 78 5.20 -6.34 -17.61
N VAL A 79 4.17 -7.01 -17.09
CA VAL A 79 3.03 -6.44 -16.37
C VAL A 79 2.89 -7.11 -15.00
N ALA A 80 2.32 -6.38 -14.04
CA ALA A 80 1.87 -6.94 -12.77
C ALA A 80 0.34 -6.97 -12.73
N ALA A 81 -0.23 -8.13 -12.43
CA ALA A 81 -1.67 -8.34 -12.28
C ALA A 81 -1.95 -8.67 -10.80
N ILE A 82 -2.67 -7.80 -10.11
CA ILE A 82 -2.85 -7.85 -8.65
C ILE A 82 -4.32 -7.89 -8.33
N GLU A 83 -4.72 -8.76 -7.41
CA GLU A 83 -6.06 -8.85 -6.86
C GLU A 83 -6.04 -8.32 -5.42
N LEU A 84 -6.91 -7.34 -5.12
CA LEU A 84 -7.06 -6.78 -3.79
C LEU A 84 -8.48 -7.05 -3.26
N PRO A 85 -8.64 -7.39 -1.96
CA PRO A 85 -9.95 -7.45 -1.33
C PRO A 85 -10.54 -6.05 -1.24
N ALA A 86 -11.83 -5.95 -1.49
CA ALA A 86 -12.58 -4.70 -1.60
C ALA A 86 -13.76 -4.63 -0.61
N ASP A 87 -13.87 -5.61 0.29
CA ASP A 87 -14.90 -5.76 1.31
C ASP A 87 -14.61 -4.97 2.60
N GLN A 88 -13.42 -4.38 2.73
CA GLN A 88 -12.95 -3.64 3.91
C GLN A 88 -13.06 -2.12 3.75
N GLY A 89 -13.98 -1.62 2.92
CA GLY A 89 -14.17 -0.20 2.67
C GLY A 89 -13.11 0.43 1.76
N SER A 90 -12.93 1.76 1.86
CA SER A 90 -11.98 2.50 1.03
C SER A 90 -10.55 2.01 1.22
N LEU A 91 -9.82 1.89 0.10
CA LEU A 91 -8.44 1.45 0.03
C LEU A 91 -7.54 2.64 -0.32
N GLU A 92 -6.41 2.76 0.38
CA GLU A 92 -5.32 3.65 0.00
C GLU A 92 -4.17 2.79 -0.52
N VAL A 93 -3.89 2.92 -1.82
CA VAL A 93 -2.86 2.18 -2.56
C VAL A 93 -1.73 3.14 -2.90
N ASN A 94 -0.55 2.97 -2.30
CA ASN A 94 0.66 3.68 -2.68
C ASN A 94 1.53 2.78 -3.55
N LEU A 95 1.72 3.19 -4.81
CA LEU A 95 2.59 2.49 -5.76
C LEU A 95 3.85 3.32 -5.98
N SER A 96 4.99 2.68 -5.75
CA SER A 96 6.32 3.24 -5.95
C SER A 96 7.08 2.45 -7.00
N SER A 97 7.74 3.11 -7.94
CA SER A 97 8.67 2.52 -8.90
C SER A 97 10.09 3.00 -8.63
N LEU A 98 10.98 2.08 -8.25
CA LEU A 98 12.33 2.42 -7.83
C LEU A 98 13.19 2.88 -9.01
N MET A 99 13.87 4.02 -8.84
CA MET A 99 14.87 4.50 -9.79
C MET A 99 16.25 3.91 -9.46
N LYS A 100 16.90 3.32 -10.45
CA LYS A 100 18.27 2.80 -10.33
C LYS A 100 19.04 3.07 -11.61
N ASN A 101 20.32 3.45 -11.50
CA ASN A 101 21.18 3.69 -12.66
C ASN A 101 20.63 4.71 -13.68
N ARG A 102 19.87 5.72 -13.22
CA ARG A 102 19.15 6.68 -14.08
C ARG A 102 18.10 6.02 -15.00
N GLU A 103 17.60 4.87 -14.59
CA GLU A 103 16.50 4.15 -15.22
C GLU A 103 15.34 3.96 -14.24
N VAL A 104 14.13 3.91 -14.76
CA VAL A 104 12.91 3.70 -13.97
C VAL A 104 11.83 3.04 -14.80
N TYR A 105 11.06 2.14 -14.19
CA TYR A 105 9.84 1.66 -14.80
C TYR A 105 8.75 2.73 -14.67
N ALA A 106 8.15 3.16 -15.77
CA ALA A 106 7.12 4.21 -15.79
C ALA A 106 5.73 3.55 -15.80
N PRO A 107 5.01 3.48 -14.64
CA PRO A 107 3.83 2.65 -14.53
C PRO A 107 2.56 3.39 -14.96
N ASN A 108 1.68 2.68 -15.65
CA ASN A 108 0.27 2.98 -15.76
C ASN A 108 -0.49 1.96 -14.93
N VAL A 109 -1.56 2.38 -14.28
CA VAL A 109 -2.40 1.49 -13.46
C VAL A 109 -3.82 1.54 -13.99
N LEU A 110 -4.30 0.40 -14.49
CA LEU A 110 -5.71 0.18 -14.79
C LEU A 110 -6.35 -0.55 -13.61
N VAL A 111 -7.33 0.10 -12.99
CA VAL A 111 -8.14 -0.49 -11.92
C VAL A 111 -9.39 -1.07 -12.56
N LEU A 112 -9.67 -2.33 -12.25
CA LEU A 112 -10.84 -3.06 -12.69
C LEU A 112 -11.72 -3.42 -11.51
N ASP A 113 -13.03 -3.49 -11.75
CA ASP A 113 -14.00 -3.98 -10.78
C ASP A 113 -14.03 -5.52 -10.69
N ASN A 114 -14.94 -6.05 -9.87
CA ASN A 114 -15.12 -7.51 -9.70
C ASN A 114 -15.56 -8.24 -10.99
N HIS A 115 -16.04 -7.51 -12.00
CA HIS A 115 -16.42 -8.03 -13.31
C HIS A 115 -15.33 -7.79 -14.38
N MET A 116 -14.11 -7.43 -13.97
CA MET A 116 -12.98 -7.10 -14.84
C MET A 116 -13.28 -5.93 -15.80
N GLN A 117 -14.16 -5.01 -15.41
CA GLN A 117 -14.44 -3.80 -16.18
C GLN A 117 -13.59 -2.63 -15.69
N PRO A 118 -13.08 -1.77 -16.59
CA PRO A 118 -12.36 -0.55 -16.20
C PRO A 118 -13.16 0.35 -15.26
N ALA A 119 -12.62 0.58 -14.06
CA ALA A 119 -13.22 1.44 -13.03
C ALA A 119 -12.44 2.74 -12.82
N ALA A 120 -11.12 2.71 -12.94
CA ALA A 120 -10.26 3.89 -12.87
C ALA A 120 -8.97 3.68 -13.66
N PHE A 121 -8.34 4.76 -14.09
CA PHE A 121 -7.08 4.71 -14.81
C PHE A 121 -6.12 5.81 -14.35
N PHE A 122 -4.91 5.40 -13.98
CA PHE A 122 -3.84 6.29 -13.55
C PHE A 122 -2.70 6.20 -14.57
N PRO A 123 -2.54 7.21 -15.44
CA PRO A 123 -1.48 7.21 -16.44
C PRO A 123 -0.10 7.41 -15.81
N SER A 124 0.97 7.16 -16.56
CA SER A 124 2.35 7.36 -16.08
C SER A 124 2.62 8.75 -15.51
N SER A 125 1.96 9.80 -16.04
CA SER A 125 2.11 11.17 -15.54
C SER A 125 1.53 11.40 -14.15
N TYR A 126 0.72 10.48 -13.63
CA TYR A 126 0.20 10.52 -12.26
C TYR A 126 1.30 10.24 -11.22
N PHE A 127 2.34 9.49 -11.61
CA PHE A 127 3.42 9.08 -10.73
C PHE A 127 4.55 10.10 -10.79
N SER A 128 4.75 10.83 -9.69
CA SER A 128 5.71 11.92 -9.61
C SER A 128 7.02 11.49 -8.97
N TYR A 129 8.10 12.15 -9.33
CA TYR A 129 9.39 11.90 -8.70
C TYR A 129 9.37 12.25 -7.21
N GLN A 130 9.83 11.31 -6.38
CA GLN A 130 10.03 11.51 -4.95
C GLN A 130 11.51 11.35 -4.60
N LYS A 131 12.01 12.33 -3.84
CA LYS A 131 13.40 12.36 -3.34
C LYS A 131 13.67 11.19 -2.37
N PRO A 132 14.94 10.79 -2.20
CA PRO A 132 15.27 9.71 -1.30
C PRO A 132 15.02 10.14 0.16
N GLY A 133 14.47 9.24 0.96
CA GLY A 133 14.28 9.40 2.40
C GLY A 133 15.15 8.40 3.18
N LEU A 134 14.98 8.36 4.51
CA LEU A 134 15.78 7.49 5.39
C LEU A 134 15.71 5.99 5.02
N SER A 135 14.57 5.54 4.48
CA SER A 135 14.32 4.13 4.14
C SER A 135 13.86 3.92 2.69
N SER A 136 13.90 4.97 1.85
CA SER A 136 13.42 4.91 0.47
C SER A 136 14.38 5.60 -0.48
N GLY A 137 14.65 4.97 -1.62
CA GLY A 137 15.43 5.56 -2.69
C GLY A 137 14.63 6.56 -3.54
N ASN A 138 15.30 7.09 -4.54
CA ASN A 138 14.68 7.83 -5.64
C ASN A 138 13.64 6.94 -6.33
N ARG A 139 12.45 7.48 -6.57
CA ARG A 139 11.33 6.69 -7.13
C ARG A 139 10.31 7.58 -7.83
N LEU A 140 9.53 6.99 -8.73
CA LEU A 140 8.24 7.54 -9.10
C LEU A 140 7.19 7.02 -8.12
N GLU A 141 6.35 7.87 -7.57
CA GLU A 141 5.34 7.48 -6.58
C GLU A 141 3.99 8.12 -6.88
N GLY A 142 2.93 7.37 -6.63
CA GLY A 142 1.55 7.84 -6.69
C GLY A 142 0.69 7.12 -5.65
N THR A 143 -0.16 7.88 -4.97
CA THR A 143 -1.14 7.36 -4.01
C THR A 143 -2.52 7.39 -4.65
N MET A 144 -3.20 6.25 -4.70
CA MET A 144 -4.52 6.08 -5.28
C MET A 144 -5.50 5.76 -4.14
N LYS A 145 -6.56 6.55 -4.01
CA LYS A 145 -7.67 6.27 -3.09
C LYS A 145 -8.79 5.63 -3.90
N LEU A 146 -9.07 4.36 -3.60
CA LEU A 146 -10.06 3.56 -4.31
C LEU A 146 -11.19 3.27 -3.35
N THR A 147 -12.41 3.65 -3.69
CA THR A 147 -13.60 3.34 -2.89
C THR A 147 -14.44 2.34 -3.67
N PRO A 148 -14.37 1.04 -3.33
CA PRO A 148 -15.22 0.03 -3.95
C PRO A 148 -16.70 0.30 -3.68
N VAL A 149 -17.58 -0.12 -4.60
CA VAL A 149 -19.02 -0.01 -4.39
C VAL A 149 -19.47 -1.01 -3.30
N PRO A 150 -20.52 -0.71 -2.52
CA PRO A 150 -21.06 -1.65 -1.54
C PRO A 150 -21.40 -3.01 -2.15
N GLY A 151 -20.95 -4.09 -1.51
CA GLY A 151 -21.15 -5.47 -1.99
C GLY A 151 -20.04 -6.00 -2.90
N GLN A 152 -19.07 -5.16 -3.29
CA GLN A 152 -17.92 -5.59 -4.05
C GLN A 152 -16.89 -6.30 -3.16
N GLN A 153 -16.53 -7.53 -3.51
CA GLN A 153 -15.58 -8.32 -2.72
C GLN A 153 -14.13 -8.12 -3.13
N LYS A 154 -13.89 -7.80 -4.41
CA LYS A 154 -12.55 -7.72 -5.01
C LYS A 154 -12.44 -6.58 -6.02
N ILE A 155 -11.25 -6.02 -6.14
CA ILE A 155 -10.82 -5.18 -7.26
C ILE A 155 -9.52 -5.73 -7.84
N TYR A 156 -9.23 -5.38 -9.08
CA TYR A 156 -8.02 -5.83 -9.76
C TYR A 156 -7.19 -4.64 -10.23
N LEU A 157 -5.88 -4.68 -10.04
CA LEU A 157 -4.94 -3.67 -10.49
C LEU A 157 -4.02 -4.30 -11.52
N LEU A 158 -4.09 -3.79 -12.75
CA LEU A 158 -3.15 -4.11 -13.79
C LEU A 158 -2.15 -2.96 -13.94
N ILE A 159 -0.88 -3.25 -13.62
CA ILE A 159 0.22 -2.30 -13.70
C ILE A 159 1.07 -2.66 -14.92
N TYR A 160 1.26 -1.71 -15.82
CA TYR A 160 2.00 -1.92 -17.07
C TYR A 160 2.67 -0.62 -17.53
N THR A 161 3.53 -0.69 -18.53
CA THR A 161 4.05 0.49 -19.23
C THR A 161 3.70 0.42 -20.71
N THR A 162 3.80 1.54 -21.42
CA THR A 162 3.47 1.61 -22.84
C THR A 162 4.67 2.03 -23.67
N THR A 163 4.63 1.75 -24.98
CA THR A 163 5.65 2.24 -25.93
C THR A 163 5.81 3.76 -25.87
N ARG A 164 4.70 4.51 -25.68
CA ARG A 164 4.70 5.96 -25.53
C ARG A 164 5.47 6.39 -24.27
N ASP A 165 5.18 5.77 -23.13
CA ASP A 165 5.82 6.13 -21.87
C ASP A 165 7.31 5.76 -21.89
N LEU A 166 7.68 4.64 -22.53
CA LEU A 166 9.07 4.23 -22.71
C LEU A 166 9.90 5.22 -23.56
N ALA A 167 9.24 5.99 -24.43
CA ALA A 167 9.88 7.04 -25.22
C ALA A 167 10.04 8.36 -24.42
N GLN A 168 9.40 8.48 -23.26
CA GLN A 168 9.50 9.64 -22.39
C GLN A 168 10.62 9.48 -21.34
N THR A 169 10.85 10.54 -20.59
CA THR A 169 11.85 10.60 -19.53
C THR A 169 11.29 11.32 -18.31
N SER A 170 11.80 10.96 -17.14
CA SER A 170 11.55 11.67 -15.89
C SER A 170 12.76 12.50 -15.47
N THR A 171 12.58 13.41 -14.52
CA THR A 171 13.68 14.18 -13.94
C THR A 171 13.87 13.80 -12.48
N MET A 172 15.12 13.62 -12.07
CA MET A 172 15.54 13.34 -10.71
C MET A 172 16.45 14.47 -10.25
N ILE A 173 16.18 15.02 -9.07
CA ILE A 173 16.98 16.11 -8.50
C ILE A 173 18.47 15.73 -8.44
N ASN A 174 19.34 16.68 -8.75
CA ASN A 174 20.78 16.44 -8.68
C ASN A 174 21.23 16.17 -7.22
N PRO A 175 22.02 15.11 -6.94
CA PRO A 175 22.53 14.82 -5.60
C PRO A 175 23.28 16.00 -4.96
N ALA A 176 23.96 16.85 -5.74
CA ALA A 176 24.63 18.04 -5.23
C ALA A 176 23.65 19.05 -4.61
N LYS A 177 22.45 19.20 -5.18
CA LYS A 177 21.39 20.05 -4.62
C LYS A 177 20.87 19.47 -3.31
N LEU A 178 20.61 18.16 -3.26
CA LEU A 178 20.15 17.49 -2.04
C LEU A 178 21.17 17.57 -0.91
N TYR A 179 22.46 17.43 -1.23
CA TYR A 179 23.52 17.58 -0.23
C TYR A 179 23.59 19.01 0.32
N ALA A 180 23.51 20.02 -0.56
CA ALA A 180 23.49 21.42 -0.14
C ALA A 180 22.26 21.74 0.73
N GLU A 181 21.07 21.25 0.35
CA GLU A 181 19.84 21.36 1.14
C GLU A 181 20.03 20.76 2.55
N GLY A 182 20.56 19.53 2.63
CA GLY A 182 20.78 18.84 3.91
C GLY A 182 21.88 19.47 4.77
N ALA A 183 22.89 20.09 4.15
CA ALA A 183 23.97 20.80 4.84
C ALA A 183 23.61 22.26 5.18
N ASN A 184 22.41 22.72 4.84
CA ASN A 184 21.97 24.11 4.98
C ASN A 184 22.91 25.12 4.27
N ASN A 185 23.48 24.70 3.14
CA ASN A 185 24.32 25.50 2.27
C ASN A 185 23.49 26.13 1.14
N ALA A 186 24.09 27.09 0.42
CA ALA A 186 23.50 27.60 -0.82
C ALA A 186 23.33 26.46 -1.85
N ILE A 187 22.14 26.34 -2.44
CA ILE A 187 21.84 25.31 -3.44
C ILE A 187 22.58 25.67 -4.75
N PRO A 188 23.45 24.78 -5.27
CA PRO A 188 24.17 25.03 -6.52
C PRO A 188 23.23 25.12 -7.73
N ASP A 189 23.54 26.00 -8.67
CA ASP A 189 22.85 26.10 -9.96
C ASP A 189 23.37 25.03 -10.95
N VAL A 190 22.98 23.78 -10.69
CA VAL A 190 23.28 22.64 -11.56
C VAL A 190 21.99 22.05 -12.12
N PRO A 191 21.96 21.54 -13.37
CA PRO A 191 20.76 20.92 -13.89
C PRO A 191 20.43 19.61 -13.16
N ASP A 192 19.13 19.29 -13.12
CA ASP A 192 18.65 18.00 -12.63
C ASP A 192 18.96 16.88 -13.62
N ILE A 193 18.94 15.64 -13.13
CA ILE A 193 19.35 14.46 -13.88
C ILE A 193 18.14 13.90 -14.63
N THR A 194 18.27 13.73 -15.94
CA THR A 194 17.29 13.00 -16.74
C THR A 194 17.37 11.49 -16.46
N VAL A 195 16.22 10.88 -16.22
CA VAL A 195 16.02 9.44 -15.96
C VAL A 195 15.25 8.83 -17.12
N ARG A 196 15.79 7.78 -17.71
CA ARG A 196 15.19 7.06 -18.83
C ARG A 196 14.13 6.08 -18.34
N HIS A 197 13.03 5.96 -19.08
CA HIS A 197 12.03 4.94 -18.79
C HIS A 197 12.43 3.57 -19.35
N THR A 198 12.16 2.50 -18.61
CA THR A 198 12.49 1.11 -18.97
C THR A 198 11.29 0.18 -18.82
N SER A 199 11.28 -0.91 -19.60
CA SER A 199 10.21 -1.91 -19.55
C SER A 199 10.34 -2.88 -18.37
N THR A 200 11.46 -2.84 -17.65
CA THR A 200 11.72 -3.65 -16.46
C THR A 200 12.04 -2.74 -15.28
N GLY A 201 11.84 -3.24 -14.06
CA GLY A 201 12.12 -2.49 -12.85
C GLY A 201 11.56 -3.15 -11.59
N THR A 202 11.70 -2.47 -10.46
CA THR A 202 11.17 -2.92 -9.17
C THR A 202 10.10 -1.96 -8.70
N LEU A 203 8.91 -2.51 -8.44
CA LEU A 203 7.78 -1.80 -7.88
C LEU A 203 7.61 -2.17 -6.40
N ASN A 204 7.17 -1.22 -5.59
CA ASN A 204 6.71 -1.44 -4.23
C ASN A 204 5.25 -1.01 -4.15
N LEU A 205 4.37 -1.94 -3.80
CA LEU A 205 2.95 -1.70 -3.61
C LEU A 205 2.63 -1.77 -2.12
N LYS A 206 2.14 -0.66 -1.55
CA LYS A 206 1.62 -0.60 -0.20
C LYS A 206 0.12 -0.38 -0.26
N VAL A 207 -0.64 -1.22 0.44
CA VAL A 207 -2.11 -1.12 0.46
C VAL A 207 -2.61 -1.19 1.88
N LYS A 208 -3.49 -0.25 2.25
CA LYS A 208 -4.20 -0.25 3.53
C LYS A 208 -5.69 0.02 3.30
N SER A 209 -6.53 -0.57 4.14
CA SER A 209 -7.94 -0.17 4.26
C SER A 209 -8.06 1.01 5.22
N GLU A 210 -8.83 2.03 4.86
CA GLU A 210 -9.11 3.19 5.72
C GLU A 210 -9.93 2.79 6.96
N GLN A 211 -10.68 1.69 6.93
CA GLN A 211 -11.42 1.17 8.10
C GLN A 211 -10.51 0.54 9.16
N ASN A 212 -9.34 0.03 8.77
CA ASN A 212 -8.35 -0.53 9.69
C ASN A 212 -7.47 0.55 10.36
N SER A 213 -7.85 1.82 10.22
CA SER A 213 -7.36 2.90 11.08
C SER A 213 -7.93 2.65 12.47
N GLY A 214 -7.18 1.93 13.32
CA GLY A 214 -7.62 1.40 14.61
C GLY A 214 -8.40 2.39 15.47
N ASN A 215 -9.72 2.39 15.34
CA ASN A 215 -10.61 3.10 16.24
C ASN A 215 -10.73 2.26 17.51
N ILE A 216 -10.02 2.65 18.55
CA ILE A 216 -10.23 2.11 19.89
C ILE A 216 -11.57 2.67 20.37
N MET A 217 -12.58 1.82 20.49
CA MET A 217 -13.86 2.21 21.07
C MET A 217 -13.66 2.45 22.58
N ILE A 218 -13.35 3.69 22.98
CA ILE A 218 -13.23 4.08 24.38
C ILE A 218 -14.62 4.49 24.88
N GLY A 219 -15.33 3.54 25.48
CA GLY A 219 -16.66 3.78 26.04
C GLY A 219 -17.45 2.48 26.14
N ARG A 220 -17.79 2.08 27.37
CA ARG A 220 -18.68 0.95 27.65
C ARG A 220 -20.04 1.23 27.02
N LEU A 221 -20.36 0.56 25.90
CA LEU A 221 -21.67 0.70 25.23
C LEU A 221 -22.65 -0.45 25.50
N PHE A 222 -22.32 -1.41 26.37
CA PHE A 222 -23.27 -2.43 26.78
C PHE A 222 -23.21 -2.71 28.29
N GLY A 223 -24.32 -2.40 28.96
CA GLY A 223 -24.81 -3.11 30.14
C GLY A 223 -24.16 -2.75 31.47
N ASN A 224 -24.87 -1.96 32.27
CA ASN A 224 -24.79 -2.05 33.72
C ASN A 224 -25.26 -3.45 34.15
N ASN A 225 -24.40 -4.22 34.80
CA ASN A 225 -24.82 -5.25 35.75
C ASN A 225 -24.06 -4.97 37.05
N ASP A 226 -24.75 -4.29 37.97
CA ASP A 226 -24.37 -4.31 39.37
C ASP A 226 -24.27 -5.77 39.85
N PRO A 227 -23.25 -6.16 40.62
CA PRO A 227 -23.21 -7.48 41.22
C PRO A 227 -24.30 -7.58 42.29
N LYS A 228 -25.45 -8.19 41.94
CA LYS A 228 -26.38 -8.70 42.96
C LYS A 228 -25.76 -9.95 43.61
N PRO A 229 -25.74 -10.05 44.94
CA PRO A 229 -25.21 -11.20 45.65
C PRO A 229 -26.13 -12.41 45.41
N VAL A 230 -25.59 -13.49 44.85
CA VAL A 230 -26.32 -14.75 44.67
C VAL A 230 -26.37 -15.51 46.00
N SER A 231 -27.60 -15.66 46.49
CA SER A 231 -27.96 -16.42 47.68
C SER A 231 -27.91 -17.92 47.38
N VAL A 232 -27.35 -18.69 48.31
CA VAL A 232 -27.20 -20.14 48.25
C VAL A 232 -28.53 -20.82 48.57
N GLY A 233 -28.94 -21.77 47.73
CA GLY A 233 -29.91 -22.81 48.07
C GLY A 233 -31.23 -22.73 47.32
N GLN A 234 -31.44 -23.65 46.36
CA GLN A 234 -32.56 -24.61 46.35
C GLN A 234 -32.58 -25.39 45.03
N GLN A 235 -32.59 -26.71 45.18
CA GLN A 235 -32.82 -27.73 44.15
C GLN A 235 -34.32 -27.76 43.78
N PRO A 236 -34.69 -28.05 42.52
CA PRO A 236 -35.42 -29.30 42.30
C PRO A 236 -35.18 -30.04 40.95
N ALA A 237 -35.28 -31.36 41.08
CA ALA A 237 -35.77 -32.40 40.16
C ALA A 237 -35.03 -32.73 38.84
N ALA A 238 -34.77 -34.04 38.70
CA ALA A 238 -34.11 -34.74 37.59
C ALA A 238 -35.09 -35.25 36.53
N GLN A 239 -34.64 -35.38 35.27
CA GLN A 239 -35.01 -36.43 34.28
C GLN A 239 -34.01 -36.46 33.08
N PRO A 240 -33.85 -37.59 32.34
CA PRO A 240 -32.53 -38.10 31.91
C PRO A 240 -32.15 -38.02 30.40
N MET A 241 -30.83 -38.08 30.17
CA MET A 241 -30.05 -38.63 29.03
C MET A 241 -30.00 -37.91 27.66
N THR A 242 -28.80 -37.42 27.30
CA THR A 242 -27.86 -38.02 26.31
C THR A 242 -26.49 -37.32 26.42
N PRO A 243 -25.34 -38.02 26.39
CA PRO A 243 -24.03 -37.39 26.58
C PRO A 243 -23.49 -36.84 25.25
N ALA A 244 -23.42 -35.51 25.14
CA ALA A 244 -22.62 -34.82 24.11
C ALA A 244 -21.19 -34.56 24.65
N PRO A 245 -20.14 -34.67 23.82
CA PRO A 245 -18.75 -34.66 24.29
C PRO A 245 -18.36 -33.34 24.96
N ALA A 246 -17.67 -33.44 26.10
CA ALA A 246 -17.12 -32.30 26.82
C ALA A 246 -16.12 -31.50 25.96
N PRO A 247 -16.20 -30.16 25.94
CA PRO A 247 -15.10 -29.32 25.47
C PRO A 247 -13.89 -29.52 26.36
N ALA A 248 -12.73 -29.76 25.74
CA ALA A 248 -11.46 -29.91 26.42
C ALA A 248 -11.14 -28.69 27.32
N PRO A 249 -10.59 -28.90 28.52
CA PRO A 249 -10.13 -27.81 29.38
C PRO A 249 -9.06 -26.98 28.68
N ALA A 250 -9.21 -25.65 28.72
CA ALA A 250 -8.14 -24.72 28.36
C ALA A 250 -6.89 -25.04 29.20
N ALA A 251 -5.77 -25.20 28.53
CA ALA A 251 -4.48 -25.49 29.13
C ALA A 251 -4.17 -24.49 30.24
N LYS A 252 -3.88 -25.03 31.43
CA LYS A 252 -3.19 -24.34 32.51
C LYS A 252 -1.89 -23.75 31.94
N ALA A 253 -1.66 -22.46 32.11
CA ALA A 253 -0.37 -21.85 31.84
C ALA A 253 0.69 -22.61 32.66
N GLU A 254 1.66 -23.20 31.96
CA GLU A 254 2.78 -23.87 32.60
C GLU A 254 3.57 -22.83 33.41
N PRO A 255 4.02 -23.17 34.65
CA PRO A 255 4.82 -22.27 35.45
C PRO A 255 6.08 -21.85 34.68
N MET A 256 6.36 -20.55 34.66
CA MET A 256 7.55 -20.01 34.04
C MET A 256 8.81 -20.68 34.63
N LEU A 257 9.80 -20.98 33.79
CA LEU A 257 11.05 -21.60 34.24
C LEU A 257 11.74 -20.72 35.29
N ASN A 258 12.22 -21.30 36.40
CA ASN A 258 12.77 -20.55 37.54
C ASN A 258 13.86 -19.52 37.16
N ASP A 259 14.69 -19.83 36.17
CA ASP A 259 15.75 -18.93 35.69
C ASP A 259 15.18 -17.68 35.00
N THR A 260 14.07 -17.85 34.28
CA THR A 260 13.34 -16.75 33.64
C THR A 260 12.67 -15.89 34.71
N GLU A 261 12.18 -16.50 35.79
CA GLU A 261 11.53 -15.77 36.89
C GLU A 261 12.52 -14.92 37.68
N SER A 262 13.73 -15.44 37.91
CA SER A 262 14.82 -14.67 38.50
C SER A 262 15.21 -13.46 37.63
N TYR A 263 15.30 -13.64 36.30
CA TYR A 263 15.63 -12.57 35.37
C TYR A 263 14.65 -11.39 35.46
N PHE A 264 13.35 -11.68 35.39
CA PHE A 264 12.32 -10.63 35.50
C PHE A 264 12.30 -9.99 36.89
N ASN A 265 12.41 -10.77 37.96
CA ASN A 265 12.42 -10.24 39.32
C ASN A 265 13.63 -9.32 39.59
N ASN A 266 14.81 -9.66 39.07
CA ASN A 266 15.99 -8.80 39.17
C ASN A 266 15.83 -7.51 38.37
N GLY A 267 15.29 -7.60 37.14
CA GLY A 267 15.00 -6.44 36.30
C GLY A 267 13.99 -5.49 36.95
N ILE A 268 12.92 -6.02 37.55
CA ILE A 268 11.93 -5.25 38.29
C ILE A 268 12.58 -4.52 39.47
N ARG A 269 13.36 -5.22 40.32
CA ARG A 269 14.07 -4.59 41.46
C ARG A 269 15.01 -3.48 41.01
N GLN A 270 15.75 -3.69 39.92
CA GLN A 270 16.72 -2.73 39.41
C GLN A 270 16.04 -1.49 38.81
N ALA A 271 14.96 -1.67 38.04
CA ALA A 271 14.19 -0.58 37.47
C ALA A 271 13.53 0.26 38.56
N VAL A 272 12.92 -0.41 39.56
CA VAL A 272 12.38 0.30 40.73
C VAL A 272 13.48 1.04 41.46
N LYS A 273 14.63 0.43 41.77
CA LYS A 273 15.79 1.09 42.42
C LYS A 273 16.26 2.33 41.66
N ALA A 274 16.28 2.28 40.33
CA ALA A 274 16.61 3.41 39.46
C ALA A 274 15.54 4.51 39.39
N GLY A 275 14.36 4.30 39.99
CA GLY A 275 13.24 5.24 39.93
C GLY A 275 12.41 5.15 38.64
N ASP A 276 12.72 4.18 37.77
CA ASP A 276 12.04 3.95 36.51
C ASP A 276 10.85 3.00 36.72
N ILE A 277 9.77 3.57 37.26
CA ILE A 277 8.55 2.82 37.61
C ILE A 277 7.84 2.31 36.35
N ASP A 278 7.89 3.06 35.24
CA ASP A 278 7.29 2.66 33.96
C ASP A 278 7.95 1.41 33.38
N LYS A 279 9.28 1.34 33.43
CA LYS A 279 10.03 0.14 33.03
C LYS A 279 9.77 -1.04 33.96
N ALA A 280 9.68 -0.80 35.27
CA ALA A 280 9.34 -1.84 36.24
C ALA A 280 7.94 -2.42 36.02
N LEU A 281 6.95 -1.58 35.69
CA LEU A 281 5.58 -2.01 35.33
C LEU A 281 5.55 -2.85 34.05
N LYS A 282 6.29 -2.43 33.01
CA LYS A 282 6.41 -3.21 31.76
C LYS A 282 7.02 -4.58 31.99
N LEU A 283 8.10 -4.66 32.78
CA LEU A 283 8.75 -5.93 33.13
C LEU A 283 7.85 -6.84 33.96
N MET A 284 7.05 -6.27 34.87
CA MET A 284 6.06 -7.02 35.66
C MET A 284 4.96 -7.62 34.78
N ASN A 285 4.32 -6.80 33.93
CA ASN A 285 3.23 -7.25 33.06
C ASN A 285 3.71 -8.32 32.06
N GLU A 286 4.94 -8.17 31.56
CA GLU A 286 5.55 -9.15 30.66
C GLU A 286 5.83 -10.48 31.38
N ALA A 287 6.32 -10.42 32.61
CA ALA A 287 6.52 -11.62 33.42
C ALA A 287 5.19 -12.30 33.79
N GLU A 288 4.15 -11.54 34.16
CA GLU A 288 2.79 -12.08 34.41
C GLU A 288 2.22 -12.75 33.14
N ARG A 289 2.41 -12.13 31.97
CA ARG A 289 2.00 -12.68 30.67
C ARG A 289 2.69 -14.02 30.35
N LEU A 290 3.92 -14.17 30.81
CA LEU A 290 4.72 -15.39 30.68
C LEU A 290 4.47 -16.41 31.81
N GLY A 291 3.51 -16.16 32.69
CA GLY A 291 3.11 -17.09 33.75
C GLY A 291 3.90 -16.96 35.06
N SER A 292 4.60 -15.85 35.29
CA SER A 292 5.25 -15.58 36.58
C SER A 292 4.21 -15.39 37.68
N SER A 293 4.41 -16.11 38.79
CA SER A 293 3.59 -15.98 39.99
C SER A 293 4.16 -14.97 40.99
N SER A 294 5.45 -14.60 40.86
CA SER A 294 6.15 -13.74 41.81
C SER A 294 6.38 -12.30 41.33
N ALA A 295 6.27 -12.01 40.03
CA ALA A 295 6.58 -10.69 39.47
C ALA A 295 5.81 -9.53 40.12
N ARG A 296 4.50 -9.70 40.36
CA ARG A 296 3.66 -8.69 40.99
C ARG A 296 4.07 -8.41 42.44
N ALA A 297 4.36 -9.46 43.20
CA ALA A 297 4.81 -9.34 44.58
C ALA A 297 6.19 -8.67 44.67
N THR A 298 7.10 -8.99 43.74
CA THR A 298 8.41 -8.36 43.62
C THR A 298 8.30 -6.87 43.29
N PHE A 299 7.40 -6.48 42.38
CA PHE A 299 7.14 -5.07 42.08
C PHE A 299 6.64 -4.31 43.30
N VAL A 300 5.58 -4.80 43.95
CA VAL A 300 4.94 -4.15 45.11
C VAL A 300 5.91 -4.01 46.30
N SER A 301 6.70 -5.05 46.60
CA SER A 301 7.70 -4.98 47.66
C SER A 301 8.83 -3.99 47.35
N SER A 302 9.27 -3.91 46.09
CA SER A 302 10.33 -3.01 45.66
C SER A 302 9.92 -1.54 45.72
N VAL A 303 8.67 -1.21 45.36
CA VAL A 303 8.18 0.17 45.44
C VAL A 303 7.87 0.59 46.87
N LYS A 304 7.43 -0.35 47.72
CA LYS A 304 7.16 -0.08 49.13
C LYS A 304 8.45 0.15 49.93
N GLY A 305 9.57 -0.50 49.56
CA GLY A 305 10.87 -0.29 50.20
C GLY A 305 11.59 1.01 49.82
N LYS A 306 10.98 1.88 49.00
CA LYS A 306 11.50 3.20 48.61
C LYS A 306 10.92 4.37 49.42
N GLY A 307 9.99 4.09 50.32
CA GLY A 307 9.44 5.05 51.29
C GLY A 307 10.23 5.09 52.58
#